data_AF-A0A7R9DPF8-F1
#
_entry.id   AF-A0A7R9DPF8-F1
#
_cell.length_a   1.000
_cell.length_b   1.000
_cell.length_c   1.000
_cell.angle_alpha   90.00
_cell.angle_beta   90.00
_cell.angle_gamma   90.00
#
_symmetry.space_group_name_H-M   'P 1'
#
loop_
_entity.id
_entity.type
_entity.pdbx_description
1 polymer ?
#
loop_
_entity_poly.entity_id
_entity_poly.type
_entity_poly.pdbx_seq_one_letter_code
_entity_poly.pdbx_strand_id
1 'polypeptide(L)'
;MSLFVLTFFSVLQQRADELKAFHCKIVCLIQLSRFQDALKAIVKEPKLSLELVFEKAYCQYRLNQPQEALKTLDSVLTLSLKLKELKAQILYRLERYEECFDVYRDIIKNSNDDYEEERETNLSAVIANMCHDDPNRDVPQLREHTYELSYNSACQLVGRGQYGEAERKLKATEKLCRDSIDEEDEGDIEDELGIIK
;
A
#
# COMPACT_ATOMS: atom_id res chain seq x y z
N MET A 1 -21.78 -46.37 -2.80
CA MET A 1 -21.03 -45.20 -3.32
C MET A 1 -21.73 -43.84 -3.08
N SER A 2 -23.06 -43.77 -2.98
CA SER A 2 -23.80 -42.50 -2.89
C SER A 2 -23.75 -41.76 -1.54
N LEU A 3 -23.65 -42.46 -0.40
CA LEU A 3 -23.72 -41.82 0.93
C LEU A 3 -22.42 -41.07 1.28
N PHE A 4 -21.26 -41.70 1.02
CA PHE A 4 -19.94 -41.14 1.31
C PHE A 4 -19.66 -39.84 0.54
N VAL A 5 -20.09 -39.78 -0.73
CA VAL A 5 -19.92 -38.59 -1.57
C VAL A 5 -20.73 -37.42 -1.02
N LEU A 6 -21.98 -37.64 -0.61
CA LEU A 6 -22.82 -36.60 -0.01
C LEU A 6 -22.26 -36.10 1.33
N THR A 7 -21.77 -37.00 2.19
CA THR A 7 -21.16 -36.60 3.47
C THR A 7 -19.85 -35.83 3.25
N PHE A 8 -19.07 -36.24 2.26
CA PHE A 8 -17.85 -35.55 1.89
C PHE A 8 -18.14 -34.13 1.38
N PHE A 9 -19.11 -33.97 0.49
CA PHE A 9 -19.54 -32.65 0.02
C PHE A 9 -20.09 -31.77 1.15
N SER A 10 -20.90 -32.31 2.08
CA SER A 10 -21.42 -31.52 3.21
C SER A 10 -20.32 -31.07 4.18
N VAL A 11 -19.34 -31.94 4.45
CA VAL A 11 -18.18 -31.61 5.30
C VAL A 11 -17.29 -30.55 4.64
N LEU A 12 -17.07 -30.66 3.32
CA LEU A 12 -16.35 -29.64 2.56
C LEU A 12 -17.08 -28.29 2.59
N GLN A 13 -18.40 -28.30 2.44
CA GLN A 13 -19.22 -27.09 2.48
C GLN A 13 -19.15 -26.42 3.86
N GLN A 14 -19.36 -27.16 4.94
CA GLN A 14 -19.26 -26.63 6.31
C GLN A 14 -17.89 -26.03 6.58
N ARG A 15 -16.82 -26.72 6.18
CA ARG A 15 -15.46 -26.20 6.33
C ARG A 15 -15.24 -24.93 5.51
N ALA A 16 -15.76 -24.86 4.29
CA ALA A 16 -15.68 -23.65 3.47
C ALA A 16 -16.44 -22.47 4.10
N ASP A 17 -17.59 -22.73 4.71
CA ASP A 17 -18.37 -21.72 5.41
C ASP A 17 -17.66 -21.25 6.69
N GLU A 18 -17.01 -22.15 7.43
CA GLU A 18 -16.15 -21.80 8.58
C GLU A 18 -14.97 -20.91 8.18
N LEU A 19 -14.28 -21.23 7.06
CA LEU A 19 -13.19 -20.42 6.53
C LEU A 19 -13.67 -19.00 6.16
N LYS A 20 -14.81 -18.89 5.47
CA LYS A 20 -15.41 -17.60 5.11
C LYS A 20 -15.82 -16.80 6.33
N ALA A 21 -16.50 -17.43 7.30
CA ALA A 21 -16.91 -16.77 8.53
C ALA A 21 -15.70 -16.24 9.33
N PHE A 22 -14.62 -17.03 9.37
CA PHE A 22 -13.38 -16.61 10.00
C PHE A 22 -12.73 -15.44 9.26
N HIS A 23 -12.64 -15.50 7.93
CA HIS A 23 -12.13 -14.39 7.12
C HIS A 23 -12.94 -13.11 7.34
N CYS A 24 -14.27 -13.17 7.28
CA CYS A 24 -15.16 -12.03 7.57
C CYS A 24 -14.87 -11.43 8.95
N LYS A 25 -14.73 -12.26 9.98
CA LYS A 25 -14.37 -11.80 11.33
C LYS A 25 -13.04 -11.04 11.33
N ILE A 26 -12.01 -11.56 10.65
CA ILE A 26 -10.72 -10.89 10.56
C ILE A 26 -10.83 -9.55 9.84
N VAL A 27 -11.55 -9.50 8.72
CA VAL A 27 -11.80 -8.25 7.98
C VAL A 27 -12.54 -7.24 8.85
N CYS A 28 -13.60 -7.65 9.57
CA CYS A 28 -14.31 -6.77 10.51
C CYS A 28 -13.37 -6.22 11.60
N LEU A 29 -12.48 -7.04 12.17
CA LEU A 29 -11.52 -6.57 13.16
C LEU A 29 -10.54 -5.55 12.55
N ILE A 30 -10.09 -5.76 11.31
CA ILE A 30 -9.23 -4.82 10.58
C ILE A 30 -9.95 -3.49 10.31
N GLN A 31 -11.19 -3.54 9.84
CA GLN A 31 -12.00 -2.33 9.57
C GLN A 31 -12.29 -1.53 10.84
N LEU A 32 -12.45 -2.22 11.98
CA LEU A 32 -12.57 -1.60 13.30
C LEU A 32 -11.21 -1.16 13.89
N SER A 33 -10.13 -1.20 13.11
CA SER A 33 -8.75 -0.91 13.54
C SER A 33 -8.23 -1.74 14.73
N ARG A 34 -8.83 -2.91 14.99
CA ARG A 34 -8.44 -3.86 16.04
C ARG A 34 -7.37 -4.83 15.53
N PHE A 35 -6.26 -4.29 15.01
CA PHE A 35 -5.20 -5.07 14.36
C PHE A 35 -4.57 -6.12 15.28
N GLN A 36 -4.39 -5.79 16.56
CA GLN A 36 -3.81 -6.71 17.54
C GLN A 36 -4.71 -7.93 17.78
N ASP A 37 -6.02 -7.74 17.77
CA ASP A 37 -6.99 -8.82 17.96
C ASP A 37 -7.12 -9.68 16.71
N ALA A 38 -7.12 -9.06 15.53
CA ALA A 38 -7.07 -9.77 14.24
C ALA A 38 -5.82 -10.65 14.16
N LEU A 39 -4.64 -10.10 14.46
CA LEU A 39 -3.38 -10.84 14.44
C LEU A 39 -3.38 -12.00 15.46
N LYS A 40 -3.88 -11.77 16.69
CA LYS A 40 -4.01 -12.84 17.69
C LYS A 40 -4.94 -13.96 17.21
N ALA A 41 -6.06 -13.63 16.59
CA ALA A 41 -7.01 -14.61 16.06
C ALA A 41 -6.37 -15.44 14.94
N ILE A 42 -5.69 -14.79 13.98
CA ILE A 42 -4.97 -15.44 12.88
C ILE A 42 -3.94 -16.45 13.41
N VAL A 43 -3.11 -16.02 14.38
CA VAL A 43 -2.04 -16.86 14.94
C VAL A 43 -2.61 -18.04 15.73
N LYS A 44 -3.75 -17.85 16.41
CA LYS A 44 -4.41 -18.91 17.19
C LYS A 44 -5.02 -20.00 16.33
N GLU A 45 -5.48 -19.67 15.12
CA GLU A 45 -6.20 -20.58 14.23
C GLU A 45 -5.47 -20.76 12.88
N PRO A 46 -4.27 -21.40 12.85
CA PRO A 46 -3.46 -21.51 11.63
C PRO A 46 -4.15 -22.29 10.51
N LYS A 47 -5.00 -23.27 10.85
CA LYS A 47 -5.76 -24.07 9.86
C LYS A 47 -6.84 -23.25 9.15
N LEU A 48 -7.38 -22.22 9.79
CA LEU A 48 -8.39 -21.32 9.23
C LEU A 48 -7.75 -20.09 8.54
N SER A 49 -6.45 -19.90 8.74
CA SER A 49 -5.73 -18.69 8.32
C SER A 49 -4.78 -18.91 7.14
N LEU A 50 -4.85 -20.06 6.47
CA LEU A 50 -3.93 -20.43 5.39
C LEU A 50 -3.93 -19.41 4.24
N GLU A 51 -5.08 -18.80 3.96
CA GLU A 51 -5.26 -17.82 2.87
C GLU A 51 -5.18 -16.36 3.35
N LEU A 52 -4.99 -16.12 4.65
CA LEU A 52 -5.02 -14.78 5.27
C LEU A 52 -3.64 -14.11 5.34
N VAL A 53 -2.79 -14.36 4.35
CA VAL A 53 -1.43 -13.81 4.30
C VAL A 53 -1.48 -12.27 4.28
N PHE A 54 -2.34 -11.70 3.44
CA PHE A 54 -2.50 -10.25 3.33
C PHE A 54 -2.91 -9.65 4.66
N GLU A 55 -3.99 -10.17 5.27
CA GLU A 55 -4.54 -9.67 6.53
C GLU A 55 -3.50 -9.76 7.66
N LYS A 56 -2.74 -10.85 7.72
CA LYS A 56 -1.66 -11.04 8.70
C LYS A 56 -0.56 -10.00 8.52
N ALA A 57 -0.01 -9.87 7.31
CA ALA A 57 1.05 -8.92 7.01
C ALA A 57 0.58 -7.47 7.22
N TYR A 58 -0.65 -7.15 6.82
CA TYR A 58 -1.24 -5.84 7.02
C TYR A 58 -1.40 -5.51 8.50
N CYS A 59 -1.88 -6.45 9.33
CA CYS A 59 -1.95 -6.25 10.77
C CYS A 59 -0.56 -6.00 11.39
N GLN A 60 0.46 -6.76 10.99
CA GLN A 60 1.83 -6.56 11.44
C GLN A 60 2.36 -5.18 11.03
N TYR A 61 2.14 -4.76 9.78
CA TYR A 61 2.50 -3.44 9.29
C TYR A 61 1.83 -2.31 10.10
N ARG A 62 0.51 -2.40 10.32
CA ARG A 62 -0.27 -1.42 11.11
C ARG A 62 0.11 -1.38 12.58
N LEU A 63 0.66 -2.47 13.12
CA LEU A 63 1.21 -2.55 14.48
C LEU A 63 2.69 -2.11 14.57
N ASN A 64 3.20 -1.46 13.53
CA ASN A 64 4.59 -1.01 13.43
C ASN A 64 5.62 -2.16 13.54
N GLN A 65 5.32 -3.30 12.94
CA GLN A 65 6.19 -4.47 12.85
C GLN A 65 6.57 -4.78 11.38
N PRO A 66 7.22 -3.84 10.66
CA PRO A 66 7.45 -3.98 9.23
C PRO A 66 8.35 -5.18 8.85
N GLN A 67 9.32 -5.54 9.71
CA GLN A 67 10.17 -6.72 9.47
C GLN A 67 9.36 -8.03 9.49
N GLU A 68 8.46 -8.18 10.46
CA GLU A 68 7.59 -9.36 10.55
C GLU A 68 6.55 -9.39 9.42
N ALA A 69 6.05 -8.22 9.00
CA ALA A 69 5.17 -8.09 7.85
C ALA A 69 5.87 -8.56 6.57
N LEU A 70 7.12 -8.14 6.34
CA LEU A 70 7.91 -8.56 5.19
C LEU A 70 8.16 -10.07 5.20
N LYS A 71 8.55 -10.62 6.35
CA LYS A 71 8.74 -12.06 6.53
C LYS A 71 7.47 -12.88 6.24
N THR A 72 6.30 -12.36 6.61
CA THR A 72 5.02 -12.98 6.25
C THR A 72 4.83 -13.00 4.72
N LEU A 73 5.14 -11.91 4.02
CA LEU A 73 5.02 -11.86 2.56
C LEU A 73 6.04 -12.75 1.84
N ASP A 74 7.28 -12.83 2.33
CA ASP A 74 8.33 -13.67 1.75
C ASP A 74 8.05 -15.17 1.89
N SER A 75 7.05 -15.57 2.69
CA SER A 75 6.59 -16.96 2.75
C SER A 75 5.75 -17.39 1.54
N VAL A 76 5.37 -16.45 0.67
CA VAL A 76 4.56 -16.70 -0.53
C VAL A 76 5.45 -16.76 -1.77
N LEU A 77 5.36 -17.84 -2.55
CA LEU A 77 6.14 -18.00 -3.78
C LEU A 77 5.80 -16.96 -4.87
N THR A 78 4.50 -16.73 -5.09
CA THR A 78 4.01 -15.83 -6.13
C THR A 78 3.07 -14.79 -5.53
N LEU A 79 3.51 -13.54 -5.51
CA LEU A 79 2.72 -12.43 -4.97
C LEU A 79 1.67 -11.96 -5.98
N SER A 80 0.42 -11.86 -5.54
CA SER A 80 -0.62 -11.11 -6.25
C SER A 80 -0.32 -9.61 -6.24
N LEU A 81 -0.97 -8.84 -7.13
CA LEU A 81 -0.85 -7.37 -7.17
C LEU A 81 -1.03 -6.74 -5.78
N LYS A 82 -2.11 -7.10 -5.08
CA LYS A 82 -2.41 -6.64 -3.72
C LYS A 82 -1.27 -6.92 -2.71
N LEU A 83 -0.61 -8.08 -2.81
CA LEU A 83 0.51 -8.40 -1.94
C LEU A 83 1.79 -7.63 -2.34
N LYS A 84 1.99 -7.38 -3.64
CA LYS A 84 3.11 -6.55 -4.12
C LYS A 84 2.97 -5.10 -3.64
N GLU A 85 1.77 -4.53 -3.70
CA GLU A 85 1.50 -3.17 -3.21
C GLU A 85 1.82 -3.06 -1.71
N LEU A 86 1.36 -4.01 -0.90
CA LEU A 86 1.71 -4.05 0.53
C LEU A 86 3.22 -4.24 0.74
N LYS A 87 3.87 -5.08 -0.07
CA LYS A 87 5.33 -5.27 -0.01
C LYS A 87 6.08 -3.97 -0.29
N ALA A 88 5.66 -3.20 -1.29
CA ALA A 88 6.26 -1.91 -1.62
C ALA A 88 6.17 -0.93 -0.44
N GLN A 89 4.98 -0.81 0.18
CA GLN A 89 4.77 0.04 1.37
C GLN A 89 5.65 -0.39 2.56
N ILE A 90 5.77 -1.71 2.79
CA ILE A 90 6.63 -2.25 3.84
C ILE A 90 8.10 -1.93 3.56
N LEU A 91 8.58 -2.15 2.33
CA LEU A 91 9.95 -1.86 1.94
C LEU A 91 10.29 -0.36 2.07
N TYR A 92 9.35 0.51 1.69
CA TYR A 92 9.49 1.96 1.87
C TYR A 92 9.66 2.32 3.36
N ARG A 93 8.81 1.76 4.25
CA ARG A 93 8.93 1.98 5.70
C ARG A 93 10.21 1.41 6.30
N LEU A 94 10.81 0.41 5.67
CA LEU A 94 12.11 -0.15 6.05
C LEU A 94 13.29 0.59 5.43
N GLU A 95 13.05 1.66 4.68
CA GLU A 95 14.06 2.44 3.95
C GLU A 95 14.86 1.57 2.95
N ARG A 96 14.26 0.46 2.48
CA ARG A 96 14.83 -0.43 1.46
C ARG A 96 14.40 0.05 0.07
N TYR A 97 14.80 1.28 -0.27
CA TYR A 97 14.27 2.00 -1.43
C TYR A 97 14.56 1.35 -2.78
N GLU A 98 15.72 0.70 -2.93
CA GLU A 98 16.08 -0.06 -4.14
C GLU A 98 15.10 -1.18 -4.46
N GLU A 99 14.80 -2.00 -3.45
CA GLU A 99 13.85 -3.10 -3.60
C GLU A 99 12.43 -2.57 -3.75
N CYS A 100 12.09 -1.48 -3.07
CA CYS A 100 10.81 -0.80 -3.21
C CYS A 100 10.60 -0.31 -4.66
N PHE A 101 11.63 0.31 -5.25
CA PHE A 101 11.65 0.78 -6.63
C PHE A 101 11.41 -0.36 -7.62
N ASP A 102 12.12 -1.48 -7.45
CA ASP A 102 11.95 -2.67 -8.30
C ASP A 102 10.52 -3.23 -8.24
N VAL A 103 9.90 -3.24 -7.05
CA VAL A 103 8.51 -3.69 -6.87
C VAL A 103 7.53 -2.72 -7.54
N TYR A 104 7.67 -1.41 -7.36
CA TYR A 104 6.78 -0.43 -8.00
C TYR A 104 6.92 -0.46 -9.53
N ARG A 105 8.14 -0.57 -10.07
CA ARG A 105 8.37 -0.71 -11.51
C ARG A 105 7.66 -1.94 -12.06
N ASP A 106 7.73 -3.07 -11.35
CA ASP A 106 7.02 -4.28 -11.74
C ASP A 106 5.51 -4.13 -11.64
N ILE A 107 4.98 -3.46 -10.61
CA ILE A 107 3.54 -3.19 -10.50
C ILE A 107 3.07 -2.35 -11.69
N ILE A 108 3.65 -1.17 -11.88
CA ILE A 108 3.23 -0.20 -12.93
C ILE A 108 3.28 -0.84 -14.32
N LYS A 109 4.30 -1.66 -14.61
CA LYS A 109 4.41 -2.35 -15.90
C LYS A 109 3.29 -3.39 -16.14
N ASN A 110 2.72 -3.95 -15.08
CA ASN A 110 1.79 -5.08 -15.15
C ASN A 110 0.37 -4.74 -14.66
N SER A 111 0.08 -3.50 -14.30
CA SER A 111 -1.25 -2.99 -13.95
C SER A 111 -1.68 -1.90 -14.92
N ASN A 112 -2.96 -1.88 -15.26
CA ASN A 112 -3.60 -0.78 -15.99
C ASN A 112 -5.01 -0.63 -15.41
N ASP A 113 -5.13 0.22 -14.40
CA ASP A 113 -6.33 0.47 -13.62
C ASP A 113 -6.31 1.93 -13.14
N ASP A 114 -7.36 2.36 -12.44
CA ASP A 114 -7.55 3.75 -12.01
C ASP A 114 -6.52 4.23 -10.97
N TYR A 115 -5.62 3.35 -10.50
CA TYR A 115 -4.62 3.66 -9.47
C TYR A 115 -3.21 3.94 -10.04
N GLU A 116 -3.08 4.18 -11.35
CA GLU A 116 -1.77 4.41 -11.99
C GLU A 116 -1.06 5.64 -11.42
N GLU A 117 -1.78 6.75 -11.25
CA GLU A 117 -1.25 8.03 -10.80
C GLU A 117 -0.73 7.98 -9.35
N GLU A 118 -1.46 7.32 -8.44
CA GLU A 118 -1.03 7.13 -7.06
C GLU A 118 0.21 6.24 -6.98
N ARG A 119 0.34 5.25 -7.88
CA ARG A 119 1.53 4.42 -7.96
C ARG A 119 2.72 5.17 -8.54
N GLU A 120 2.52 6.03 -9.54
CA GLU A 120 3.57 6.94 -10.02
C GLU A 120 4.03 7.90 -8.92
N THR A 121 3.08 8.47 -8.16
CA THR A 121 3.37 9.35 -7.03
C THR A 121 4.19 8.63 -5.97
N ASN A 122 3.81 7.41 -5.59
CA ASN A 122 4.57 6.61 -4.63
C ASN A 122 5.98 6.25 -5.16
N LEU A 123 6.10 5.88 -6.44
CA LEU A 123 7.40 5.62 -7.07
C LEU A 123 8.30 6.87 -7.08
N SER A 124 7.73 8.06 -7.33
CA SER A 124 8.49 9.31 -7.31
C SER A 124 9.05 9.64 -5.92
N ALA A 125 8.30 9.33 -4.85
CA ALA A 125 8.79 9.45 -3.48
C ALA A 125 9.95 8.46 -3.18
N VAL A 126 9.88 7.23 -3.70
CA VAL A 126 10.99 6.26 -3.61
C VAL A 126 12.24 6.82 -4.29
N ILE A 127 12.10 7.34 -5.52
CA ILE A 127 13.20 7.92 -6.29
C ILE A 127 13.84 9.11 -5.56
N ALA A 128 13.03 9.98 -4.95
CA ALA A 128 13.53 11.11 -4.19
C ALA A 128 14.42 10.66 -3.01
N ASN A 129 14.00 9.63 -2.27
CA ASN A 129 14.81 9.07 -1.18
C ASN A 129 16.08 8.37 -1.69
N MET A 130 16.01 7.65 -2.81
CA MET A 130 17.21 7.05 -3.42
C MET A 130 18.25 8.12 -3.83
N CYS A 131 17.81 9.30 -4.25
CA CYS A 131 18.70 10.44 -4.53
C CYS A 131 19.24 11.09 -3.25
N HIS A 132 18.54 10.98 -2.11
CA HIS A 132 19.10 11.37 -0.82
C HIS A 132 20.24 10.44 -0.39
N ASP A 133 20.09 9.13 -0.62
CA ASP A 133 21.13 8.14 -0.31
C ASP A 133 22.34 8.22 -1.26
N ASP A 134 22.08 8.44 -2.55
CA ASP A 134 23.09 8.66 -3.59
C ASP A 134 22.70 9.84 -4.50
N PRO A 135 23.24 11.04 -4.23
CA PRO A 135 22.95 12.26 -5.01
C PRO A 135 23.27 12.16 -6.51
N ASN A 136 24.16 11.26 -6.92
CA ASN A 136 24.56 11.12 -8.33
C ASN A 136 23.86 9.97 -9.05
N ARG A 137 22.91 9.32 -8.37
CA ARG A 137 22.18 8.18 -8.90
C ARG A 137 21.39 8.54 -10.15
N ASP A 138 21.55 7.69 -11.16
CA ASP A 138 20.70 7.72 -12.34
C ASP A 138 19.34 7.10 -12.02
N VAL A 139 18.28 7.85 -12.26
CA VAL A 139 16.90 7.48 -11.94
C VAL A 139 15.99 7.90 -13.08
N PRO A 140 14.90 7.18 -13.36
CA PRO A 140 13.99 7.55 -14.43
C PRO A 140 13.35 8.91 -14.15
N GLN A 141 13.19 9.69 -15.20
CA GLN A 141 12.42 10.93 -15.14
C GLN A 141 10.93 10.62 -15.25
N LEU A 142 10.17 10.98 -14.22
CA LEU A 142 8.72 10.82 -14.19
C LEU A 142 8.03 12.10 -14.67
N ARG A 143 6.74 11.98 -15.02
CA ARG A 143 5.91 13.13 -15.34
C ARG A 143 5.62 13.91 -14.06
N GLU A 144 5.41 15.22 -14.19
CA GLU A 144 5.15 16.11 -13.05
C GLU A 144 3.82 16.84 -13.27
N HIS A 145 2.77 16.07 -13.51
CA HIS A 145 1.45 16.58 -13.91
C HIS A 145 0.52 16.82 -12.73
N THR A 146 0.83 16.28 -11.56
CA THR A 146 0.15 16.57 -10.28
C THR A 146 1.07 17.37 -9.36
N TYR A 147 0.50 18.03 -8.36
CA TYR A 147 1.29 18.78 -7.38
C TYR A 147 2.13 17.84 -6.51
N GLU A 148 1.68 16.61 -6.23
CA GLU A 148 2.42 15.59 -5.47
C GLU A 148 3.65 15.09 -6.23
N LEU A 149 3.50 14.80 -7.53
CA LEU A 149 4.63 14.43 -8.40
C LEU A 149 5.63 15.58 -8.51
N SER A 150 5.13 16.82 -8.64
CA SER A 150 5.97 18.03 -8.67
C SER A 150 6.73 18.22 -7.35
N TYR A 151 6.05 18.00 -6.21
CA TYR A 151 6.64 18.05 -4.87
C TYR A 151 7.75 17.02 -4.71
N ASN A 152 7.49 15.75 -5.06
CA ASN A 152 8.49 14.69 -4.96
C ASN A 152 9.69 14.92 -5.89
N SER A 153 9.46 15.49 -7.08
CA SER A 153 10.55 15.92 -7.96
C SER A 153 11.37 17.07 -7.35
N ALA A 154 10.76 17.97 -6.58
CA ALA A 154 11.51 18.95 -5.79
C ALA A 154 12.32 18.28 -4.66
N CYS A 155 11.76 17.29 -3.96
CA CYS A 155 12.50 16.48 -2.98
C CYS A 155 13.69 15.75 -3.62
N GLN A 156 13.54 15.24 -4.85
CA GLN A 156 14.65 14.68 -5.61
C GLN A 156 15.77 15.70 -5.83
N LEU A 157 15.45 16.95 -6.21
CA LEU A 157 16.44 18.04 -6.32
C LEU A 157 17.13 18.33 -4.98
N VAL A 158 16.40 18.26 -3.86
CA VAL A 158 16.99 18.40 -2.52
C VAL A 158 17.98 17.27 -2.23
N GLY A 159 17.62 16.01 -2.52
CA GLY A 159 18.52 14.85 -2.38
C GLY A 159 19.81 15.01 -3.21
N ARG A 160 19.70 15.62 -4.39
CA ARG A 160 20.83 15.96 -5.27
C ARG A 160 21.64 17.18 -4.84
N GLY A 161 21.25 17.87 -3.77
CA GLY A 161 21.90 19.10 -3.31
C GLY A 161 21.61 20.34 -4.17
N GLN A 162 20.65 20.27 -5.09
CA GLN A 162 20.28 21.36 -6.01
C GLN A 162 19.26 22.32 -5.36
N TYR A 163 19.61 22.87 -4.19
CA TYR A 163 18.66 23.59 -3.33
C TYR A 163 17.99 24.80 -3.99
N GLY A 164 18.73 25.56 -4.81
CA GLY A 164 18.17 26.74 -5.49
C GLY A 164 17.13 26.39 -6.56
N GLU A 165 17.27 25.23 -7.22
CA GLU A 165 16.26 24.72 -8.14
C GLU A 165 15.07 24.13 -7.38
N ALA A 166 15.35 23.36 -6.31
CA ALA A 166 14.32 22.81 -5.44
C ALA A 166 13.42 23.90 -4.85
N GLU A 167 13.96 25.00 -4.35
CA GLU A 167 13.19 26.11 -3.78
C GLU A 167 12.25 26.76 -4.83
N ARG A 168 12.76 27.02 -6.04
CA ARG A 168 11.94 27.56 -7.13
C ARG A 168 10.80 26.61 -7.48
N LYS A 169 11.10 25.31 -7.51
CA LYS A 169 10.12 24.27 -7.81
C LYS A 169 9.05 24.17 -6.74
N LEU A 170 9.44 24.10 -5.46
CA LEU A 170 8.51 24.07 -4.34
C LEU A 170 7.55 25.27 -4.33
N LYS A 171 8.04 26.48 -4.65
CA LYS A 171 7.21 27.68 -4.79
C LYS A 171 6.18 27.55 -5.92
N ALA A 172 6.54 26.93 -7.04
CA ALA A 172 5.62 26.67 -8.14
C ALA A 172 4.60 25.57 -7.76
N THR A 173 5.05 24.51 -7.10
CA THR A 173 4.20 23.43 -6.59
C THR A 173 3.19 23.92 -5.56
N GLU A 174 3.59 24.81 -4.64
CA GLU A 174 2.68 25.42 -3.66
C GLU A 174 1.53 26.16 -4.35
N LYS A 175 1.82 26.86 -5.45
CA LYS A 175 0.79 27.52 -6.25
C LYS A 175 -0.16 26.50 -6.90
N LEU A 176 0.38 25.46 -7.53
CA LEU A 176 -0.41 24.40 -8.16
C LEU A 176 -1.34 23.70 -7.15
N CYS A 177 -0.83 23.41 -5.95
CA CYS A 177 -1.60 22.79 -4.87
C CYS A 177 -2.74 23.71 -4.37
N ARG A 178 -2.50 25.03 -4.30
CA ARG A 178 -3.57 25.98 -3.94
C ARG A 178 -4.65 26.04 -5.01
N ASP A 179 -4.22 26.15 -6.27
CA ASP A 179 -5.13 26.21 -7.42
C ASP A 179 -5.99 24.92 -7.50
N SER A 180 -5.44 23.74 -7.19
CA SER A 180 -6.21 22.49 -7.16
C SER A 180 -7.22 22.39 -6.01
N ILE A 181 -6.86 22.89 -4.82
CA ILE A 181 -7.79 22.92 -3.67
C ILE A 181 -8.97 23.88 -3.95
N ASP A 182 -8.68 25.06 -4.51
CA ASP A 182 -9.70 26.04 -4.83
C ASP A 182 -10.69 25.53 -5.91
N GLU A 183 -10.27 24.61 -6.79
CA GLU A 183 -11.13 23.93 -7.78
C GLU A 183 -12.00 22.82 -7.15
N GLU A 184 -11.54 22.18 -6.08
CA GLU A 184 -12.27 21.14 -5.34
C GLU A 184 -13.30 21.74 -4.34
N ASP A 185 -13.01 22.92 -3.77
CA ASP A 185 -13.85 23.61 -2.77
C ASP A 185 -15.13 24.26 -3.35
N GLU A 186 -15.34 24.27 -4.68
CA GLU A 186 -16.61 24.72 -5.28
C GLU A 186 -17.75 23.66 -5.19
N GLY A 187 -17.48 22.44 -4.70
CA GLY A 187 -18.40 21.30 -4.76
C GLY A 187 -19.03 20.80 -3.44
N ASP A 188 -18.27 20.64 -2.36
CA ASP A 188 -18.64 19.68 -1.31
C ASP A 188 -18.47 20.15 0.15
N ILE A 189 -18.82 21.41 0.45
CA ILE A 189 -18.78 21.90 1.85
C ILE A 189 -19.98 21.38 2.69
N GLU A 190 -21.09 20.95 2.09
CA GLU A 190 -22.29 20.55 2.86
C GLU A 190 -22.33 19.07 3.29
N ASP A 191 -21.68 18.13 2.57
CA ASP A 191 -21.78 16.70 2.87
C ASP A 191 -20.72 16.18 3.86
N GLU A 192 -19.57 16.86 4.02
CA GLU A 192 -18.52 16.42 4.95
C GLU A 192 -18.70 16.89 6.41
N LEU A 193 -19.57 17.85 6.67
CA LEU A 193 -19.90 18.30 8.04
C LEU A 193 -20.93 17.39 8.76
N GLY A 194 -21.39 16.32 8.12
CA GLY A 194 -22.38 15.37 8.66
C GLY A 194 -21.81 14.20 9.50
N ILE A 195 -20.49 14.00 9.54
CA ILE A 195 -19.89 12.79 10.17
C ILE A 195 -19.41 13.03 11.62
N ILE A 196 -19.58 14.24 12.16
CA ILE A 196 -19.37 14.49 13.61
C ILE A 196 -20.58 15.23 14.20
N LYS A 197 -21.66 14.48 14.41
CA LYS A 197 -22.61 14.70 15.50
C LYS A 197 -22.90 13.38 16.20
#